data_AF-A0A4R4S4E1-F1
#
_entry.id   AF-A0A4R4S4E1-F1
#
_cell.length_a   1.000
_cell.length_b   1.000
_cell.length_c   1.000
_cell.angle_alpha   90.00
_cell.angle_beta   90.00
_cell.angle_gamma   90.00
#
_symmetry.space_group_name_H-M   'P 1'
#
loop_
_entity.id
_entity.type
_entity.pdbx_description
1 polymer ?
#
loop_
_entity_poly.entity_id
_entity_poly.type
_entity_poly.pdbx_seq_one_letter_code
_entity_poly.pdbx_strand_id
1 'polypeptide(L)' 'MGKHENPDTDHMAEFRSLDTDGSGYLSRDELIAAFAAAGDPRSIEEIDAYIARADKNADGEISYKEFLTD' A
#
# COMPACT_ATOMS: atom_id res chain seq x y z
N MET A 1 24.02 -14.71 -15.45
CA MET A 1 23.27 -15.00 -14.21
C MET A 1 22.03 -14.11 -14.23
N GLY A 2 21.00 -14.52 -14.97
CA GLY A 2 19.79 -13.71 -15.13
C GLY A 2 19.04 -13.67 -13.81
N LYS A 3 18.83 -12.46 -13.28
CA LYS A 3 17.94 -12.25 -12.15
C LYS A 3 16.52 -12.51 -12.68
N HIS A 4 16.04 -13.73 -12.52
CA HIS A 4 14.60 -13.98 -12.62
C HIS A 4 13.98 -13.37 -11.36
N GLU A 5 13.75 -12.07 -11.41
CA GLU A 5 12.88 -11.38 -10.47
C GLU A 5 11.47 -11.82 -10.86
N ASN A 6 10.86 -12.67 -10.04
CA ASN A 6 9.49 -13.12 -10.23
C ASN A 6 8.59 -11.91 -9.88
N PRO A 7 7.86 -11.33 -10.85
CA PRO A 7 7.10 -10.08 -10.64
C PRO A 7 6.01 -10.23 -9.57
N ASP A 8 5.54 -11.45 -9.31
CA ASP A 8 4.51 -11.73 -8.30
C ASP A 8 5.04 -11.73 -6.85
N THR A 9 6.36 -11.81 -6.65
CA THR A 9 6.94 -11.92 -5.29
C THR A 9 7.17 -10.54 -4.65
N ASP A 10 7.28 -9.50 -5.46
CA ASP A 10 7.66 -8.16 -5.00
C ASP A 10 6.48 -7.43 -4.37
N HIS A 11 5.33 -7.38 -5.06
CA HIS A 11 4.15 -6.66 -4.58
C HIS A 11 3.58 -7.17 -3.27
N MET A 12 3.65 -8.48 -3.00
CA MET A 12 3.22 -9.03 -1.72
C MET A 12 4.20 -8.71 -0.59
N ALA A 13 5.51 -8.62 -0.88
CA ALA A 13 6.51 -8.21 0.10
C ALA A 13 6.38 -6.72 0.42
N GLU A 14 6.16 -5.89 -0.59
CA GLU A 14 5.84 -4.46 -0.43
C GLU A 14 4.57 -4.29 0.40
N PHE A 15 3.46 -4.92 0.00
CA PHE A 15 2.19 -4.84 0.71
C PHE A 15 2.33 -5.24 2.18
N ARG A 16 3.01 -6.36 2.48
CA ARG A 16 3.25 -6.79 3.87
C ARG A 16 4.21 -5.90 4.63
N SER A 17 5.07 -5.15 3.95
CA SER A 17 5.92 -4.15 4.61
C SER A 17 5.13 -2.90 4.99
N LEU A 18 3.98 -2.67 4.34
CA LEU A 18 3.06 -1.56 4.62
C LEU A 18 2.01 -1.97 5.67
N ASP A 19 1.45 -3.20 5.56
CA ASP A 19 0.49 -3.82 6.49
C ASP A 19 1.21 -4.25 7.78
N THR A 20 1.38 -3.30 8.69
CA THR A 20 2.14 -3.45 9.93
C THR A 20 1.35 -4.15 11.02
N ASP A 21 0.01 -4.06 10.98
CA ASP A 21 -0.86 -4.74 11.95
C ASP A 21 -1.24 -6.16 11.50
N GLY A 22 -1.00 -6.50 10.22
CA GLY A 22 -1.24 -7.82 9.65
C GLY A 22 -2.71 -8.08 9.38
N SER A 23 -3.51 -7.02 9.21
CA SER A 23 -4.94 -7.10 8.91
C SER A 23 -5.20 -7.69 7.52
N GLY A 24 -4.23 -7.60 6.61
CA GLY A 24 -4.39 -7.92 5.19
C GLY A 24 -4.97 -6.77 4.37
N TYR A 25 -5.07 -5.58 4.96
CA TYR A 25 -5.52 -4.33 4.36
C TYR A 25 -4.49 -3.24 4.67
N LEU A 26 -4.45 -2.18 3.85
CA LEU A 26 -3.66 -0.99 4.17
C LEU A 26 -4.60 0.10 4.67
N SER A 27 -4.50 0.40 5.96
CA SER A 27 -5.22 1.52 6.55
C SER A 27 -4.52 2.86 6.25
N ARG A 28 -5.24 3.96 6.45
CA ARG A 28 -4.70 5.32 6.30
C ARG A 28 -3.43 5.55 7.13
N ASP A 29 -3.44 5.14 8.39
CA ASP A 29 -2.32 5.33 9.31
C ASP A 29 -1.07 4.57 8.85
N GLU A 30 -1.24 3.39 8.27
CA GLU A 30 -0.15 2.58 7.76
C GLU A 30 0.49 3.19 6.53
N LEU A 31 -0.31 3.75 5.62
CA LEU A 31 0.19 4.51 4.48
C LEU A 31 0.96 5.74 4.94
N ILE A 32 0.42 6.51 5.90
CA ILE A 32 1.12 7.68 6.47
C ILE A 32 2.48 7.27 7.05
N ALA A 33 2.50 6.21 7.86
CA ALA A 33 3.71 5.70 8.48
C ALA A 33 4.72 5.23 7.42
N ALA A 34 4.26 4.56 6.37
CA ALA A 34 5.10 4.10 5.27
C ALA A 34 5.74 5.23 4.48
N PHE A 35 4.97 6.25 4.08
CA PHE A 35 5.49 7.42 3.39
C PHE A 35 6.50 8.19 4.25
N ALA A 36 6.24 8.31 5.55
CA ALA A 36 7.19 8.90 6.49
C ALA A 36 8.47 8.06 6.62
N ALA A 37 8.36 6.73 6.70
CA ALA A 37 9.50 5.81 6.79
C ALA A 37 10.35 5.80 5.51
N ALA A 38 9.74 6.02 4.35
CA ALA A 38 10.40 6.19 3.06
C ALA A 38 11.12 7.54 2.90
N GLY A 39 10.96 8.46 3.88
CA GLY A 39 11.54 9.81 3.83
C GLY A 39 10.77 10.79 2.96
N ASP A 40 9.55 10.45 2.56
CA ASP A 40 8.66 11.26 1.71
C ASP A 40 7.28 11.42 2.37
N PRO A 41 7.18 12.07 3.54
CA PRO A 41 5.91 12.23 4.24
C PRO A 41 4.92 13.03 3.39
N ARG A 42 3.73 12.47 3.21
CA ARG A 42 2.64 13.07 2.46
C ARG A 42 1.63 13.75 3.36
N SER A 43 0.93 14.74 2.82
CA SER A 43 -0.17 15.39 3.52
C SER A 43 -1.36 14.43 3.66
N ILE A 44 -2.17 14.60 4.71
CA ILE A 44 -3.39 13.79 4.90
C ILE A 44 -4.28 13.83 3.65
N GLU A 45 -4.40 14.99 3.01
CA GLU A 45 -5.17 15.16 1.77
C GLU A 45 -4.63 14.33 0.59
N GLU A 46 -3.31 14.17 0.48
CA GLU A 46 -2.69 13.33 -0.56
C GLU A 46 -2.92 11.85 -0.29
N ILE A 47 -2.83 11.43 0.98
CA ILE A 47 -3.14 10.06 1.40
C ILE A 47 -4.61 9.75 1.16
N ASP A 48 -5.51 10.66 1.53
CA ASP A 48 -6.95 10.50 1.28
C ASP A 48 -7.27 10.41 -0.20
N ALA A 49 -6.62 11.22 -1.04
CA ALA A 49 -6.76 11.13 -2.49
C ALA A 49 -6.21 9.80 -3.04
N TYR A 50 -5.11 9.29 -2.48
CA TYR A 50 -4.56 7.98 -2.81
C TYR A 50 -5.51 6.83 -2.44
N ILE A 51 -6.07 6.84 -1.23
CA ILE A 51 -7.04 5.83 -0.80
C ILE A 51 -8.28 5.91 -1.68
N ALA A 52 -8.84 7.10 -1.90
CA ALA A 52 -10.04 7.26 -2.70
C ALA A 52 -9.89 6.81 -4.17
N ARG A 53 -8.65 6.81 -4.72
CA ARG A 53 -8.40 6.24 -6.05
C ARG A 53 -8.22 4.72 -6.02
N ALA A 54 -7.58 4.19 -4.98
CA ALA A 54 -7.18 2.78 -4.91
C ALA A 54 -8.32 1.90 -4.37
N ASP A 55 -9.02 2.36 -3.34
CA ASP A 55 -10.19 1.72 -2.72
C ASP A 55 -11.38 1.74 -3.70
N LYS A 56 -11.58 0.63 -4.40
CA LYS A 56 -12.65 0.47 -5.40
C LYS A 56 -13.97 0.08 -4.76
N ASN A 57 -13.90 -0.53 -3.57
CA ASN A 57 -15.05 -1.08 -2.89
C ASN A 57 -15.64 -0.11 -1.85
N ALA A 58 -14.92 0.97 -1.54
CA ALA A 58 -15.25 2.04 -0.60
C ALA A 58 -15.38 1.59 0.86
N ASP A 59 -14.58 0.61 1.31
CA ASP A 59 -14.50 0.19 2.71
C ASP A 59 -13.55 1.05 3.56
N GLY A 60 -12.81 1.97 2.93
CA GLY A 60 -11.91 2.91 3.60
C GLY A 60 -10.50 2.38 3.82
N GLU A 61 -10.21 1.19 3.32
CA GLU A 61 -8.91 0.52 3.39
C GLU A 61 -8.55 -0.03 2.00
N ILE A 62 -7.27 -0.32 1.76
CA ILE A 62 -6.85 -0.87 0.46
C ILE A 62 -6.55 -2.35 0.64
N SER A 63 -7.37 -3.22 0.05
CA SER A 63 -7.07 -4.64 0.00
C SER A 63 -5.89 -4.94 -0.92
N TYR A 64 -5.21 -6.08 -0.73
CA TYR A 64 -4.12 -6.51 -1.63
C TYR A 64 -4.54 -6.52 -3.12
N LYS A 65 -5.80 -6.86 -3.40
CA LYS A 65 -6.31 -6.86 -4.78
C LYS A 65 -6.42 -5.45 -5.34
N GLU A 66 -6.84 -4.49 -4.53
CA GLU A 66 -6.92 -3.08 -4.91
C GLU A 66 -5.54 -2.47 -5.09
N PHE A 67 -4.59 -2.81 -4.22
CA PHE A 67 -3.18 -2.42 -4.32
C PHE A 67 -2.55 -2.85 -5.66
N LEU A 68 -2.86 -4.05 -6.16
CA LEU A 68 -2.35 -4.52 -7.46
C LEU A 68 -3.00 -3.85 -8.68
N THR A 69 -4.12 -3.13 -8.49
CA THR A 69 -4.92 -2.57 -9.59
C THR A 69 -4.76 -1.05 -9.73
N ASP A 70 -4.08 -0.40 -8.78
CA ASP A 70 -3.71 1.04 -8.80
C ASP A 70 -2.37 1.27 -9.51
#